data_AF-A0A7S0BHX1-F1
#
_entry.id   AF-A0A7S0BHX1-F1
#
_cell.length_a   1.000
_cell.length_b   1.000
_cell.length_c   1.000
_cell.angle_alpha   90.00
_cell.angle_beta   90.00
_cell.angle_gamma   90.00
#
_symmetry.space_group_name_H-M   'P 1'
#
loop_
_entity.id
_entity.type
_entity.pdbx_description
1 polymer ?
#
loop_
_entity_poly.entity_id
_entity_poly.type
_entity_poly.pdbx_seq_one_letter_code
_entity_poly.pdbx_strand_id
1 'polypeptide(L)'
;SCIVGALNEFVSSPRLDNQASCFAALEALVRAEERNEVKTRTSCRIVCMFDHEEIGSRSAQGAFSTFLNDVVGRIHAGITMNLELKAILAASFIVSSDMAHAIHPNYTSKHEENHRPALHKGVVIKTNQNQRYATSGYSGFILREISRQNNIPIQEFVVPNDLPCGSTIGPIIAAETGIRTVDVGMPQLAMHSCREFCATDDFDHAIDLFKHFFLDFRKIDDEIGTQFD
;
A
#
# COMPACT_ATOMS: atom_id res chain seq x y z
N SER A 1 23.10 3.92 -3.77
CA SER A 1 22.00 4.80 -4.21
C SER A 1 22.45 6.25 -4.10
N CYS A 2 21.90 7.18 -4.88
CA CYS A 2 22.28 8.58 -4.81
C CYS A 2 21.11 9.51 -5.14
N ILE A 3 21.18 10.72 -4.61
CA ILE A 3 20.31 11.82 -5.02
C ILE A 3 20.84 12.41 -6.35
N VAL A 4 19.94 12.69 -7.27
CA VAL A 4 20.24 13.18 -8.63
C VAL A 4 19.23 14.26 -9.06
N GLY A 5 19.47 14.86 -10.22
CA GLY A 5 18.68 15.99 -10.73
C GLY A 5 19.32 17.33 -10.41
N ALA A 6 19.01 18.35 -11.21
CA ALA A 6 19.61 19.69 -11.03
C ALA A 6 19.26 20.30 -9.67
N LEU A 7 18.11 19.92 -9.10
CA LEU A 7 17.61 20.39 -7.80
C LEU A 7 17.72 19.34 -6.69
N ASN A 8 18.46 18.25 -6.90
CA ASN A 8 18.53 17.12 -5.96
C ASN A 8 17.14 16.53 -5.62
N GLU A 9 16.24 16.53 -6.59
CA GLU A 9 14.83 16.20 -6.39
C GLU A 9 14.52 14.71 -6.62
N PHE A 10 15.47 13.93 -7.15
CA PHE A 10 15.25 12.53 -7.50
C PHE A 10 16.18 11.56 -6.77
N VAL A 11 15.70 10.34 -6.56
CA VAL A 11 16.48 9.20 -6.08
C VAL A 11 16.76 8.27 -7.24
N SER A 12 18.04 7.98 -7.49
CA SER A 12 18.47 6.92 -8.39
C SER A 12 19.07 5.77 -7.60
N SER A 13 18.38 4.63 -7.59
CA SER A 13 18.71 3.49 -6.73
C SER A 13 18.38 2.17 -7.42
N PRO A 14 19.18 1.11 -7.21
CA PRO A 14 18.68 -0.25 -7.43
C PRO A 14 17.57 -0.59 -6.43
N ARG A 15 16.63 -1.46 -6.82
CA ARG A 15 15.64 -2.12 -5.94
C ARG A 15 14.69 -1.15 -5.22
N LEU A 16 14.38 -0.01 -5.82
CA LEU A 16 13.24 0.80 -5.38
C LEU A 16 11.99 -0.08 -5.36
N ASP A 17 11.82 -0.88 -6.41
CA ASP A 17 10.88 -1.98 -6.43
C ASP A 17 11.42 -3.17 -5.60
N ASN A 18 10.83 -3.54 -4.46
CA ASN A 18 9.83 -2.80 -3.68
C ASN A 18 10.37 -2.35 -2.30
N GLN A 19 11.70 -2.17 -2.19
CA GLN A 19 12.32 -1.73 -0.92
C GLN A 19 11.90 -0.33 -0.53
N ALA A 20 11.49 0.51 -1.49
CA ALA A 20 10.97 1.84 -1.19
C ALA A 20 9.67 1.75 -0.36
N SER A 21 8.70 0.92 -0.77
CA SER A 21 7.48 0.69 0.03
C SER A 21 7.78 0.02 1.36
N CYS A 22 8.71 -0.95 1.41
CA CYS A 22 9.10 -1.61 2.66
C CYS A 22 9.65 -0.60 3.67
N PHE A 23 10.53 0.30 3.21
CA PHE A 23 11.06 1.38 4.02
C PHE A 23 9.95 2.33 4.50
N ALA A 24 9.11 2.83 3.59
CA ALA A 24 8.06 3.78 3.93
C ALA A 24 7.04 3.19 4.93
N ALA A 25 6.63 1.93 4.75
CA ALA A 25 5.69 1.24 5.64
C ALA A 25 6.28 1.03 7.05
N LEU A 26 7.55 0.63 7.15
CA LEU A 26 8.21 0.45 8.44
C LEU A 26 8.42 1.77 9.17
N GLU A 27 8.91 2.79 8.48
CA GLU A 27 9.11 4.13 9.03
C GLU A 27 7.79 4.73 9.52
N ALA A 28 6.72 4.57 8.74
CA ALA A 28 5.38 4.99 9.13
C ALA A 28 4.86 4.29 10.39
N LEU A 29 5.10 2.98 10.53
CA LEU A 29 4.74 2.23 11.74
C LEU A 29 5.50 2.76 12.95
N VAL A 30 6.82 2.97 12.83
CA VAL A 30 7.65 3.53 13.90
C VAL A 30 7.11 4.89 14.35
N ARG A 31 6.88 5.82 13.41
CA ARG A 31 6.33 7.15 13.71
C ARG A 31 4.92 7.10 14.30
N ALA A 32 4.09 6.15 13.89
CA ALA A 32 2.75 5.99 14.45
C ALA A 32 2.77 5.51 15.92
N GLU A 33 3.81 4.77 16.33
CA GLU A 33 3.98 4.28 17.70
C GLU A 33 4.65 5.30 18.64
N GLU A 34 5.30 6.35 18.12
CA GLU A 34 5.86 7.45 18.94
C GLU A 34 4.81 8.16 19.80
N ARG A 35 3.52 8.12 19.41
CA ARG A 35 2.41 8.67 20.22
C ARG A 35 2.20 7.93 21.55
N ASN A 36 2.73 6.71 21.69
CA ASN A 36 2.66 5.89 22.90
C ASN A 36 1.22 5.67 23.44
N GLU A 37 0.25 5.54 22.53
CA GLU A 37 -1.18 5.38 22.81
C GLU A 37 -1.59 3.91 22.99
N VAL A 38 -0.65 3.01 23.29
CA VAL A 38 -0.87 1.55 23.30
C VAL A 38 -2.05 1.15 24.19
N LYS A 39 -2.28 1.86 25.30
CA LYS A 39 -3.37 1.55 26.25
C LYS A 39 -4.77 1.95 25.77
N THR A 40 -4.86 2.90 24.85
CA THR A 40 -6.14 3.43 24.33
C THR A 40 -6.44 2.94 22.93
N ARG A 41 -5.50 2.20 22.31
CA ARG A 41 -5.63 1.69 20.95
C ARG A 41 -6.65 0.54 20.89
N THR A 42 -7.57 0.61 19.93
CA THR A 42 -8.61 -0.39 19.69
C THR A 42 -8.29 -1.35 18.53
N SER A 43 -7.15 -1.16 17.86
CA SER A 43 -6.71 -1.98 16.73
C SER A 43 -5.27 -2.50 16.91
N CYS A 44 -4.92 -3.56 16.17
CA CYS A 44 -3.54 -4.01 16.01
C CYS A 44 -2.96 -3.40 14.71
N ARG A 45 -1.72 -2.91 14.76
CA ARG A 45 -1.00 -2.37 13.60
C ARG A 45 0.09 -3.36 13.22
N ILE A 46 0.12 -3.74 11.95
CA ILE A 46 1.04 -4.75 11.42
C ILE A 46 1.65 -4.23 10.13
N VAL A 47 2.96 -4.36 9.99
CA VAL A 47 3.66 -4.30 8.71
C VAL A 47 4.15 -5.72 8.41
N CYS A 48 3.80 -6.23 7.23
CA CYS A 48 4.21 -7.56 6.78
C CYS A 48 4.94 -7.41 5.45
N MET A 49 6.13 -7.98 5.35
CA MET A 49 6.99 -7.92 4.17
C MET A 49 7.20 -9.35 3.67
N PHE A 50 6.83 -9.60 2.42
CA PHE A 50 6.92 -10.92 1.80
C PHE A 50 8.07 -10.97 0.80
N ASP A 51 8.69 -12.14 0.70
CA ASP A 51 9.67 -12.44 -0.34
C ASP A 51 8.95 -13.02 -1.58
N HIS A 52 9.70 -13.20 -2.67
CA HIS A 52 9.27 -13.92 -3.87
C HIS A 52 8.07 -13.35 -4.62
N GLU A 53 7.68 -12.09 -4.38
CA GLU A 53 6.64 -11.39 -5.15
C GLU A 53 6.91 -11.51 -6.66
N GLU A 54 8.13 -11.15 -7.05
CA GLU A 54 8.64 -11.10 -8.44
C GLU A 54 8.69 -12.45 -9.15
N ILE A 55 8.56 -13.56 -8.40
CA ILE A 55 8.50 -14.92 -8.94
C ILE A 55 7.14 -15.60 -8.67
N GLY A 56 6.11 -14.80 -8.32
CA GLY A 56 4.72 -15.23 -8.19
C GLY A 56 4.25 -15.58 -6.79
N SER A 57 5.00 -15.21 -5.73
CA SER A 57 4.66 -15.32 -4.31
C SER A 57 4.42 -16.74 -3.74
N ARG A 58 4.52 -17.80 -4.56
CA ARG A 58 4.25 -19.20 -4.16
C ARG A 58 5.45 -19.84 -3.46
N SER A 59 5.64 -19.50 -2.20
CA SER A 59 6.67 -20.09 -1.34
C SER A 59 6.27 -19.97 0.13
N ALA A 60 7.04 -20.56 1.05
CA ALA A 60 6.79 -20.45 2.48
C ALA A 60 6.93 -19.01 3.03
N GLN A 61 7.74 -18.18 2.37
CA GLN A 61 8.00 -16.78 2.73
C GLN A 61 7.30 -15.75 1.83
N GLY A 62 6.54 -16.20 0.84
CA GLY A 62 5.79 -15.34 -0.08
C GLY A 62 4.35 -15.13 0.34
N ALA A 63 3.66 -14.22 -0.36
CA ALA A 63 2.29 -13.82 0.00
C ALA A 63 1.23 -14.92 -0.14
N PHE A 64 1.50 -16.01 -0.88
CA PHE A 64 0.63 -17.19 -0.93
C PHE A 64 0.80 -18.13 0.28
N SER A 65 1.73 -17.85 1.18
CA SER A 65 1.93 -18.66 2.38
C SER A 65 0.81 -18.45 3.41
N THR A 66 0.68 -19.38 4.34
CA THR A 66 -0.20 -19.23 5.51
C THR A 66 0.34 -18.24 6.54
N PHE A 67 1.55 -17.69 6.33
CA PHE A 67 2.30 -16.95 7.36
C PHE A 67 1.50 -15.82 8.01
N LEU A 68 0.84 -14.98 7.22
CA LEU A 68 0.04 -13.87 7.76
C LEU A 68 -1.13 -14.37 8.60
N ASN A 69 -1.87 -15.35 8.11
CA ASN A 69 -2.99 -15.98 8.82
C ASN A 69 -2.52 -16.64 10.13
N ASP A 70 -1.39 -17.35 10.10
CA ASP A 70 -0.81 -18.02 11.27
C ASP A 70 -0.33 -17.00 12.32
N VAL A 71 0.32 -15.91 11.90
CA VAL A 71 0.77 -14.84 12.80
C VAL A 71 -0.42 -14.13 13.44
N VAL A 72 -1.42 -13.71 12.65
CA VAL A 72 -2.62 -13.05 13.17
C VAL A 72 -3.39 -13.99 14.10
N GLY A 73 -3.53 -15.27 13.75
CA GLY A 73 -4.17 -16.27 14.60
C GLY A 73 -3.45 -16.48 15.92
N ARG A 74 -2.11 -16.48 15.92
CA ARG A 74 -1.30 -16.55 17.16
C ARG A 74 -1.41 -15.29 18.01
N ILE A 75 -1.44 -14.11 17.40
CA ILE A 75 -1.68 -12.84 18.11
C ILE A 75 -3.07 -12.88 18.76
N HIS A 76 -4.10 -13.27 18.02
CA HIS A 76 -5.47 -13.40 18.52
C HIS A 76 -5.56 -14.37 19.70
N ALA A 77 -4.97 -15.56 19.59
CA ALA A 77 -4.96 -16.56 20.67
C ALA A 77 -4.20 -16.07 21.93
N GLY A 78 -3.24 -15.15 21.78
CA GLY A 78 -2.49 -14.57 22.88
C GLY A 78 -3.19 -13.42 23.61
N ILE A 79 -4.24 -12.83 23.01
CA ILE A 79 -4.99 -11.73 23.61
C ILE A 79 -6.30 -12.28 24.19
N THR A 80 -6.66 -11.88 25.41
CA THR A 80 -7.92 -12.27 26.05
C THR A 80 -9.10 -11.49 25.45
N MET A 81 -9.41 -11.73 24.18
CA MET A 81 -10.59 -11.17 23.49
C MET A 81 -11.65 -12.25 23.26
N ASN A 82 -12.90 -11.91 23.55
CA ASN A 82 -14.06 -12.80 23.33
C ASN A 82 -14.70 -12.61 21.94
N LEU A 83 -13.88 -12.24 20.94
CA LEU A 83 -14.31 -12.08 19.55
C LEU A 83 -13.73 -13.19 18.70
N GLU A 84 -14.50 -13.68 17.73
CA GLU A 84 -14.01 -14.65 16.76
C GLU A 84 -12.97 -14.02 15.83
N LEU A 85 -11.95 -14.80 15.46
CA LEU A 85 -10.91 -14.36 14.52
C LEU A 85 -11.51 -13.86 13.20
N LYS A 86 -12.57 -14.51 12.70
CA LYS A 86 -13.25 -14.11 11.47
C LYS A 86 -13.87 -12.70 11.56
N ALA A 87 -14.44 -12.35 12.71
CA ALA A 87 -14.96 -11.00 12.95
C ALA A 87 -13.84 -9.96 12.95
N ILE A 88 -12.67 -10.30 13.51
CA ILE A 88 -11.48 -9.43 13.51
C ILE A 88 -10.96 -9.23 12.08
N LEU A 89 -10.88 -10.30 11.28
CA LEU A 89 -10.46 -10.21 9.87
C LEU A 89 -11.45 -9.35 9.06
N ALA A 90 -12.76 -9.51 9.27
CA ALA A 90 -13.77 -8.69 8.59
C ALA A 90 -13.67 -7.19 8.95
N ALA A 91 -13.33 -6.88 10.21
CA ALA A 91 -13.06 -5.51 10.67
C ALA A 91 -11.66 -4.98 10.30
N SER A 92 -10.80 -5.80 9.72
CA SER A 92 -9.44 -5.41 9.32
C SER A 92 -9.41 -4.72 7.96
N PHE A 93 -8.26 -4.11 7.65
CA PHE A 93 -8.00 -3.44 6.40
C PHE A 93 -6.53 -3.55 6.04
N ILE A 94 -6.23 -3.72 4.75
CA ILE A 94 -4.86 -3.85 4.23
C ILE A 94 -4.56 -2.76 3.22
N VAL A 95 -3.41 -2.12 3.39
CA VAL A 95 -2.76 -1.31 2.36
C VAL A 95 -1.66 -2.16 1.74
N SER A 96 -1.91 -2.67 0.54
CA SER A 96 -0.92 -3.36 -0.30
C SER A 96 -0.08 -2.29 -1.00
N SER A 97 1.13 -2.05 -0.48
CA SER A 97 2.03 -1.04 -1.03
C SER A 97 3.07 -1.66 -1.94
N ASP A 98 3.00 -1.30 -3.21
CA ASP A 98 3.92 -1.73 -4.24
C ASP A 98 4.07 -0.63 -5.29
N MET A 99 5.25 -0.45 -5.89
CA MET A 99 5.57 0.72 -6.69
C MET A 99 4.59 0.94 -7.85
N ALA A 100 4.47 2.18 -8.32
CA ALA A 100 3.56 2.57 -9.40
C ALA A 100 4.34 3.14 -10.59
N HIS A 101 3.82 2.97 -11.81
CA HIS A 101 4.45 3.53 -13.00
C HIS A 101 4.12 5.03 -13.16
N ALA A 102 5.12 5.89 -12.95
CA ALA A 102 5.05 7.28 -13.36
C ALA A 102 4.95 7.39 -14.89
N ILE A 103 4.31 8.45 -15.39
CA ILE A 103 4.29 8.76 -16.81
C ILE A 103 5.72 9.02 -17.30
N HIS A 104 6.15 8.23 -18.28
CA HIS A 104 7.46 8.42 -18.86
C HIS A 104 7.38 9.50 -19.96
N PRO A 105 8.19 10.59 -19.91
CA PRO A 105 8.07 11.71 -20.84
C PRO A 105 8.29 11.31 -22.31
N ASN A 106 9.15 10.33 -22.57
CA ASN A 106 9.39 9.81 -23.92
C ASN A 106 8.36 8.75 -24.39
N TYR A 107 7.47 8.28 -23.51
CA TYR A 107 6.54 7.17 -23.80
C TYR A 107 5.15 7.44 -23.21
N THR A 108 4.66 8.68 -23.31
CA THR A 108 3.37 9.11 -22.74
C THR A 108 2.18 8.32 -23.25
N SER A 109 2.28 7.75 -24.47
CA SER A 109 1.26 6.88 -25.06
C SER A 109 1.09 5.52 -24.38
N LYS A 110 1.94 5.17 -23.40
CA LYS A 110 1.82 3.95 -22.60
C LYS A 110 0.92 4.12 -21.37
N HIS A 111 0.46 5.33 -21.09
CA HIS A 111 -0.45 5.64 -19.98
C HIS A 111 -1.82 6.06 -20.51
N GLU A 112 -2.86 5.72 -19.75
CA GLU A 112 -4.21 6.21 -20.01
C GLU A 112 -4.23 7.75 -19.89
N GLU A 113 -5.06 8.43 -20.65
CA GLU A 113 -4.99 9.89 -20.79
C GLU A 113 -5.27 10.66 -19.49
N ASN A 114 -6.20 10.17 -18.69
CA ASN A 114 -6.65 10.76 -17.44
C ASN A 114 -5.96 10.16 -16.20
N HIS A 115 -5.21 9.06 -16.35
CA HIS A 115 -4.50 8.38 -15.26
C HIS A 115 -3.00 8.34 -15.53
N ARG A 116 -2.36 9.49 -15.30
CA ARG A 116 -0.93 9.73 -15.59
C ARG A 116 -0.18 10.13 -14.31
N PRO A 117 0.14 9.19 -13.41
CA PRO A 117 0.88 9.52 -12.20
C PRO A 117 2.18 10.22 -12.54
N ALA A 118 2.46 11.34 -11.90
CA ALA A 118 3.71 12.07 -12.03
C ALA A 118 4.54 11.92 -10.75
N LEU A 119 5.86 12.07 -10.89
CA LEU A 119 6.77 12.23 -9.74
C LEU A 119 6.40 13.52 -8.97
N HIS A 120 6.67 13.56 -7.66
CA HIS A 120 6.38 14.71 -6.78
C HIS A 120 4.90 15.02 -6.56
N LYS A 121 4.03 14.08 -6.88
CA LYS A 121 2.56 14.27 -6.81
C LYS A 121 1.91 13.29 -5.85
N GLY A 122 2.70 12.56 -5.06
CA GLY A 122 2.22 11.73 -3.99
C GLY A 122 1.83 10.33 -4.42
N VAL A 123 1.33 9.58 -3.45
CA VAL A 123 1.06 8.14 -3.57
C VAL A 123 -0.05 7.88 -4.58
N VAL A 124 0.14 6.86 -5.39
CA VAL A 124 -0.77 6.46 -6.45
C VAL A 124 -1.70 5.36 -5.95
N ILE A 125 -3.02 5.56 -6.01
CA ILE A 125 -4.03 4.53 -5.82
C ILE A 125 -4.19 3.76 -7.13
N LYS A 126 -3.99 2.44 -7.08
CA LYS A 126 -3.95 1.57 -8.26
C LYS A 126 -5.27 0.81 -8.39
N THR A 127 -6.01 1.02 -9.47
CA THR A 127 -7.29 0.34 -9.72
C THR A 127 -7.23 -0.46 -11.01
N ASN A 128 -7.72 -1.70 -10.98
CA ASN A 128 -7.84 -2.54 -12.17
C ASN A 128 -9.07 -3.44 -12.09
N GLN A 129 -9.94 -3.38 -13.11
CA GLN A 129 -11.22 -4.11 -13.11
C GLN A 129 -11.05 -5.64 -13.16
N ASN A 130 -9.91 -6.15 -13.65
CA ASN A 130 -9.61 -7.58 -13.69
C ASN A 130 -8.97 -8.08 -12.38
N GLN A 131 -9.09 -7.32 -11.28
CA GLN A 131 -8.52 -7.67 -9.97
C GLN A 131 -7.01 -7.93 -10.01
N ARG A 132 -6.30 -7.21 -10.88
CA ARG A 132 -4.82 -7.12 -10.86
C ARG A 132 -4.32 -6.31 -9.67
N TYR A 133 -5.21 -5.49 -9.14
CA TYR A 133 -5.12 -4.78 -7.88
C TYR A 133 -6.44 -5.03 -7.12
N ALA A 134 -6.40 -5.18 -5.80
CA ALA A 134 -7.56 -5.46 -4.95
C ALA A 134 -8.40 -4.21 -4.62
N THR A 135 -7.93 -3.03 -5.06
CA THR A 135 -8.63 -1.76 -4.84
C THR A 135 -10.07 -1.81 -5.35
N SER A 136 -10.99 -1.41 -4.48
CA SER A 136 -12.41 -1.22 -4.75
C SER A 136 -12.80 0.24 -4.52
N GLY A 137 -14.04 0.62 -4.88
CA GLY A 137 -14.57 1.94 -4.54
C GLY A 137 -14.50 2.23 -3.03
N TYR A 138 -14.83 1.24 -2.21
CA TYR A 138 -14.77 1.35 -0.74
C TYR A 138 -13.33 1.45 -0.23
N SER A 139 -12.45 0.51 -0.60
CA SER A 139 -11.09 0.49 -0.07
C SER A 139 -10.26 1.69 -0.55
N GLY A 140 -10.49 2.15 -1.77
CA GLY A 140 -9.94 3.42 -2.25
C GLY A 140 -10.51 4.63 -1.49
N PHE A 141 -11.80 4.64 -1.13
CA PHE A 141 -12.41 5.74 -0.37
C PHE A 141 -11.71 5.97 0.98
N ILE A 142 -11.42 4.90 1.73
CA ILE A 142 -10.74 4.99 3.03
C ILE A 142 -9.45 5.80 2.93
N LEU A 143 -8.57 5.47 1.96
CA LEU A 143 -7.31 6.22 1.81
C LEU A 143 -7.50 7.62 1.24
N ARG A 144 -8.48 7.83 0.35
CA ARG A 144 -8.81 9.18 -0.12
C ARG A 144 -9.26 10.07 1.03
N GLU A 145 -10.05 9.54 1.95
CA GLU A 145 -10.53 10.28 3.11
C GLU A 145 -9.40 10.56 4.11
N ILE A 146 -8.52 9.58 4.37
CA ILE A 146 -7.29 9.80 5.18
C ILE A 146 -6.41 10.89 4.56
N SER A 147 -6.18 10.81 3.24
CA SER A 147 -5.42 11.80 2.49
C SER A 147 -6.06 13.19 2.59
N ARG A 148 -7.38 13.29 2.41
CA ARG A 148 -8.14 14.54 2.49
C ARG A 148 -8.08 15.18 3.87
N GLN A 149 -8.26 14.40 4.94
CA GLN A 149 -8.22 14.92 6.32
C GLN A 149 -6.83 15.44 6.71
N ASN A 150 -5.77 14.92 6.08
CA ASN A 150 -4.38 15.23 6.43
C ASN A 150 -3.65 16.06 5.35
N ASN A 151 -4.34 16.51 4.29
CA ASN A 151 -3.78 17.26 3.17
C ASN A 151 -2.58 16.56 2.48
N ILE A 152 -2.64 15.24 2.35
CA ILE A 152 -1.57 14.43 1.72
C ILE A 152 -1.92 14.24 0.25
N PRO A 153 -1.03 14.60 -0.71
CA PRO A 153 -1.33 14.43 -2.13
C PRO A 153 -1.39 12.95 -2.50
N ILE A 154 -2.36 12.61 -3.34
CA ILE A 154 -2.55 11.28 -3.92
C ILE A 154 -2.90 11.41 -5.41
N GLN A 155 -2.66 10.32 -6.15
CA GLN A 155 -2.93 10.20 -7.58
C GLN A 155 -3.71 8.93 -7.87
N GLU A 156 -4.22 8.81 -9.09
CA GLU A 156 -4.97 7.63 -9.55
C GLU A 156 -4.24 6.96 -10.72
N PHE A 157 -4.26 5.63 -10.74
CA PHE A 157 -3.71 4.83 -11.83
C PHE A 157 -4.68 3.76 -12.28
N VAL A 158 -4.91 3.75 -13.59
CA VAL A 158 -5.60 2.70 -14.34
C VAL A 158 -4.80 2.46 -15.62
N VAL A 159 -4.67 1.21 -16.02
CA VAL A 159 -4.03 0.88 -17.30
C VAL A 159 -5.01 1.09 -18.47
N PRO A 160 -4.53 1.46 -19.67
CA PRO A 160 -5.34 1.37 -20.88
C PRO A 160 -5.93 -0.04 -21.07
N ASN A 161 -7.15 -0.12 -21.58
CA ASN A 161 -7.88 -1.40 -21.74
C ASN A 161 -7.20 -2.38 -22.71
N ASP A 162 -6.37 -1.87 -23.64
CA ASP A 162 -5.65 -2.63 -24.65
C ASP A 162 -4.25 -3.09 -24.19
N LEU A 163 -3.83 -2.73 -22.98
CA LEU A 163 -2.54 -3.11 -22.40
C LEU A 163 -2.70 -4.05 -21.20
N PRO A 164 -1.82 -5.06 -21.05
CA PRO A 164 -1.79 -5.88 -19.85
C PRO A 164 -1.32 -5.07 -18.64
N CYS A 165 -1.76 -5.48 -17.45
CA CYS A 165 -1.34 -4.90 -16.18
C CYS A 165 -0.49 -5.90 -15.39
N GLY A 166 0.56 -5.40 -14.73
CA GLY A 166 1.21 -6.11 -13.62
C GLY A 166 0.21 -6.51 -12.53
N SER A 167 0.64 -7.36 -11.61
CA SER A 167 -0.13 -7.70 -10.40
C SER A 167 0.68 -7.27 -9.18
N THR A 168 0.08 -7.37 -8.00
CA THR A 168 0.76 -7.26 -6.72
C THR A 168 0.37 -8.42 -5.81
N ILE A 169 0.85 -8.40 -4.57
CA ILE A 169 0.36 -9.27 -3.49
C ILE A 169 -1.05 -8.93 -3.00
N GLY A 170 -1.60 -7.75 -3.35
CA GLY A 170 -2.89 -7.27 -2.85
C GLY A 170 -4.04 -8.24 -3.11
N PRO A 171 -4.29 -8.65 -4.36
CA PRO A 171 -5.30 -9.66 -4.69
C PRO A 171 -5.07 -11.02 -4.01
N ILE A 172 -3.80 -11.43 -3.85
CA ILE A 172 -3.44 -12.69 -3.19
C ILE A 172 -3.89 -12.65 -1.73
N ILE A 173 -3.48 -11.61 -0.99
CA ILE A 173 -3.79 -11.49 0.43
C ILE A 173 -5.29 -11.27 0.64
N ALA A 174 -5.94 -10.46 -0.19
CA ALA A 174 -7.39 -10.24 -0.12
C ALA A 174 -8.16 -11.56 -0.30
N ALA A 175 -7.76 -12.41 -1.25
CA ALA A 175 -8.40 -13.71 -1.49
C ALA A 175 -8.16 -14.71 -0.34
N GLU A 176 -6.95 -14.77 0.20
CA GLU A 176 -6.56 -15.72 1.27
C GLU A 176 -7.10 -15.33 2.66
N THR A 177 -7.36 -14.04 2.90
CA THR A 177 -7.77 -13.53 4.23
C THR A 177 -9.21 -13.03 4.29
N GLY A 178 -9.80 -12.68 3.13
CA GLY A 178 -11.08 -11.96 3.06
C GLY A 178 -11.00 -10.50 3.53
N ILE A 179 -9.81 -9.97 3.80
CA ILE A 179 -9.63 -8.60 4.29
C ILE A 179 -9.74 -7.61 3.13
N ARG A 180 -10.51 -6.53 3.38
CA ARG A 180 -10.63 -5.39 2.45
C ARG A 180 -9.24 -4.79 2.20
N THR A 181 -8.86 -4.72 0.94
CA THR A 181 -7.50 -4.34 0.54
C THR A 181 -7.53 -3.19 -0.47
N VAL A 182 -6.60 -2.26 -0.34
CA VAL A 182 -6.31 -1.21 -1.34
C VAL A 182 -4.87 -1.36 -1.80
N ASP A 183 -4.65 -1.27 -3.10
CA ASP A 183 -3.32 -1.26 -3.69
C ASP A 183 -2.89 0.17 -3.99
N VAL A 184 -1.69 0.50 -3.53
CA VAL A 184 -1.07 1.82 -3.69
C VAL A 184 0.41 1.69 -4.02
N GLY A 185 1.03 2.78 -4.46
CA GLY A 185 2.46 2.82 -4.75
C GLY A 185 3.02 4.21 -4.91
N MET A 186 4.30 4.39 -4.57
CA MET A 186 5.02 5.59 -4.99
C MET A 186 5.29 5.55 -6.50
N PRO A 187 5.16 6.67 -7.22
CA PRO A 187 5.44 6.69 -8.65
C PRO A 187 6.95 6.57 -8.90
N GLN A 188 7.33 5.69 -9.83
CA GLN A 188 8.71 5.52 -10.29
C GLN A 188 8.79 5.36 -11.81
N LEU A 189 10.00 5.56 -12.32
CA LEU A 189 10.41 5.24 -13.68
C LEU A 189 11.37 4.06 -13.67
N ALA A 190 11.48 3.40 -14.83
CA ALA A 190 12.39 2.30 -15.08
C ALA A 190 12.26 1.12 -14.09
N MET A 191 11.02 0.76 -13.71
CA MET A 191 10.73 -0.41 -12.88
C MET A 191 11.38 -1.68 -13.43
N HIS A 192 11.97 -2.48 -12.54
CA HIS A 192 12.79 -3.67 -12.82
C HIS A 192 14.16 -3.39 -13.48
N SER A 193 14.56 -2.13 -13.64
CA SER A 193 15.93 -1.79 -14.03
C SER A 193 16.92 -2.17 -12.93
N CYS A 194 18.18 -2.46 -13.29
CA CYS A 194 19.26 -2.53 -12.31
C CYS A 194 19.50 -1.20 -11.58
N ARG A 195 18.94 -0.10 -12.11
CA ARG A 195 18.92 1.21 -11.49
C ARG A 195 17.65 1.97 -11.87
N GLU A 196 16.80 2.17 -10.88
CA GLU A 196 15.47 2.75 -10.99
C GLU A 196 15.49 4.21 -10.54
N PHE A 197 14.36 4.90 -10.69
CA PHE A 197 14.27 6.34 -10.50
C PHE A 197 12.91 6.76 -9.91
N CYS A 198 12.91 7.46 -8.78
CA CYS A 198 11.70 8.05 -8.19
C CYS A 198 11.99 9.44 -7.61
N ALA A 199 10.95 10.12 -7.16
CA ALA A 199 11.07 11.43 -6.51
C ALA A 199 11.41 11.29 -5.02
N THR A 200 12.10 12.30 -4.49
CA THR A 200 12.55 12.32 -3.09
C THR A 200 11.40 12.52 -2.10
N ASP A 201 10.50 13.45 -2.38
CA ASP A 201 9.32 13.80 -1.57
C ASP A 201 8.20 12.75 -1.62
N ASP A 202 8.15 11.91 -2.65
CA ASP A 202 7.19 10.79 -2.71
C ASP A 202 7.40 9.79 -1.56
N PHE A 203 8.61 9.69 -0.99
CA PHE A 203 8.85 8.93 0.25
C PHE A 203 8.14 9.55 1.45
N ASP A 204 8.24 10.87 1.62
CA ASP A 204 7.58 11.58 2.72
C ASP A 204 6.06 11.47 2.60
N HIS A 205 5.52 11.63 1.38
CA HIS A 205 4.09 11.43 1.11
C HIS A 205 3.62 10.02 1.46
N ALA A 206 4.40 8.99 1.12
CA ALA A 206 4.07 7.61 1.47
C ALA A 206 4.13 7.35 2.98
N ILE A 207 5.20 7.81 3.64
CA ILE A 207 5.36 7.68 5.10
C ILE A 207 4.20 8.36 5.82
N ASP A 208 3.84 9.58 5.43
CA ASP A 208 2.75 10.32 6.04
C ASP A 208 1.40 9.64 5.80
N LEU A 209 1.13 9.16 4.58
CA LEU A 209 -0.11 8.45 4.28
C LEU A 209 -0.24 7.17 5.11
N PHE A 210 0.82 6.36 5.20
CA PHE A 210 0.80 5.11 5.96
C PHE A 210 0.73 5.36 7.47
N LYS A 211 1.41 6.40 7.97
CA LYS A 211 1.31 6.82 9.36
C LYS A 211 -0.12 7.19 9.71
N HIS A 212 -0.76 8.02 8.87
CA HIS A 212 -2.15 8.41 9.09
C HIS A 212 -3.13 7.27 8.85
N PHE A 213 -2.83 6.30 7.98
CA PHE A 213 -3.59 5.06 7.93
C PHE A 213 -3.57 4.33 9.28
N PHE A 214 -2.40 4.17 9.90
CA PHE A 214 -2.31 3.53 11.22
C PHE A 214 -3.05 4.30 12.34
N LEU A 215 -3.11 5.63 12.25
CA LEU A 215 -3.72 6.50 13.26
C LEU A 215 -5.24 6.64 13.07
N ASP A 216 -5.69 6.87 11.84
CA ASP A 216 -7.01 7.43 11.55
C ASP A 216 -7.99 6.39 10.97
N PHE A 217 -7.50 5.25 10.47
CA PHE A 217 -8.32 4.23 9.80
C PHE A 217 -9.55 3.82 10.61
N ARG A 218 -9.39 3.42 11.87
CA ARG A 218 -10.50 2.87 12.69
C ARG A 218 -11.62 3.89 12.83
N LYS A 219 -11.27 5.16 13.08
CA LYS A 219 -12.25 6.25 13.21
C LYS A 219 -13.06 6.42 11.92
N ILE A 220 -12.39 6.45 10.77
CA ILE A 220 -13.05 6.62 9.46
C ILE A 220 -13.92 5.38 9.14
N ASP A 221 -13.42 4.18 9.41
CA ASP A 221 -14.16 2.93 9.19
C ASP A 221 -15.43 2.85 10.06
N ASP A 222 -15.36 3.32 11.31
CA ASP A 222 -16.52 3.42 12.22
C ASP A 222 -17.57 4.41 11.71
N GLU A 223 -17.16 5.57 11.17
CA GLU A 223 -18.06 6.61 10.67
C GLU A 223 -18.87 6.17 9.42
N ILE A 224 -18.29 5.30 8.59
CA ILE A 224 -18.97 4.76 7.40
C ILE A 224 -20.03 3.72 7.78
N GLY A 225 -19.96 3.17 9.01
CA GLY A 225 -20.97 2.26 9.52
C GLY A 225 -20.97 0.90 8.82
N THR A 226 -19.80 0.34 8.48
CA THR A 226 -19.69 -1.08 8.13
C THR A 226 -19.89 -1.95 9.37
N GLN A 227 -21.07 -1.86 9.97
CA GLN A 227 -21.61 -2.95 10.78
C GLN A 227 -22.01 -4.02 9.77
N PHE A 228 -21.20 -5.08 9.71
CA PHE A 228 -21.62 -6.32 9.09
C PHE A 228 -22.69 -6.92 10.01
N ASP A 229 -23.96 -6.58 9.74
CA ASP A 229 -25.12 -7.33 10.21
C ASP A 229 -25.18 -8.71 9.54
#